data_AF-A0AA35TTY3-F1
#
_entry.id   AF-A0AA35TTY3-F1
#
_cell.length_a   1.000
_cell.length_b   1.000
_cell.length_c   1.000
_cell.angle_alpha   90.00
_cell.angle_beta   90.00
_cell.angle_gamma   90.00
#
_symmetry.space_group_name_H-M   'P 1'
#
loop_
_entity.id
_entity.type
_entity.pdbx_description
1 polymer ?
#
loop_
_entity_poly.entity_id
_entity_poly.type
_entity_poly.pdbx_seq_one_letter_code
_entity_poly.pdbx_strand_id
1 'polypeptide(L)'
;MSHTETAEDSDGEIFEDAHDSPLEQRISDSIVATKDNKENGIFSLVPSRVATFPSPSQPSSTSQTDAICNPDSFSDLFRLLAPSKPANRREKLPFPRDRHSYSLWSLLKNFVGKDVTRIALPVHLNEPLSFTQRLVEDLEYYELAHKAAAASSVSKRLAMLAALASSCWVTTLTRYGKPFNPLLGETYEMVHQEGGFCVVSEQVSHHPPITALHVESDRWVFWEEYKLDIKFRGQWVKVLPTGLVHFMTKDDGYHYSWNKPHSTIHNVLFGTLWADHEGDVVVTCHSTGEKAVVHFVPYSKAKERYRELHGNVFDEKGEVRLFKYCTTTTYQWKHKHTNENTKIITTY
;
A
#
# COMPACT_ATOMS: atom_id res chain seq x y z
N MET A 1 63.03 0.03 9.76
CA MET A 1 62.55 -0.83 8.68
C MET A 1 61.90 -2.02 9.35
N SER A 2 60.61 -1.90 9.61
CA SER A 2 59.94 -2.61 10.68
C SER A 2 58.49 -2.92 10.32
N HIS A 3 58.09 -4.12 10.71
CA HIS A 3 56.73 -4.66 10.83
C HIS A 3 56.06 -5.21 9.57
N THR A 4 56.31 -6.50 9.35
CA THR A 4 55.27 -7.50 9.08
C THR A 4 54.21 -7.46 10.18
N GLU A 5 52.94 -7.30 9.80
CA GLU A 5 51.78 -7.59 10.63
C GLU A 5 50.80 -8.45 9.84
N THR A 6 50.58 -9.64 10.41
CA THR A 6 49.56 -10.62 10.09
C THR A 6 48.18 -10.05 10.41
N ALA A 7 47.25 -10.08 9.44
CA ALA A 7 45.85 -9.78 9.70
C ALA A 7 45.21 -11.01 10.38
N GLU A 8 44.86 -10.84 11.65
CA GLU A 8 44.07 -11.76 12.44
C GLU A 8 42.63 -11.82 11.91
N ASP A 9 42.07 -13.03 11.91
CA ASP A 9 40.65 -13.34 11.70
C ASP A 9 39.79 -12.48 12.62
N SER A 10 38.82 -11.73 12.07
CA SER A 10 37.72 -11.18 12.86
C SER A 10 36.48 -12.05 12.64
N ASP A 11 36.12 -12.74 13.70
CA ASP A 11 34.94 -13.57 13.85
C ASP A 11 33.67 -12.90 13.26
N GLY A 12 33.11 -13.54 12.24
CA GLY A 12 31.78 -13.22 11.76
C GLY A 12 30.77 -13.74 12.77
N GLU A 13 30.23 -12.86 13.61
CA GLU A 13 29.02 -13.14 14.37
C GLU A 13 27.87 -13.43 13.39
N ILE A 14 27.55 -14.72 13.27
CA ILE A 14 26.33 -15.19 12.62
C ILE A 14 25.19 -14.80 13.55
N PHE A 15 24.35 -13.86 13.13
CA PHE A 15 23.08 -13.61 13.81
C PHE A 15 22.21 -14.87 13.66
N GLU A 16 21.98 -15.58 14.77
CA GLU A 16 20.99 -16.65 14.84
C GLU A 16 19.59 -16.03 14.66
N ASP A 17 18.89 -16.41 13.60
CA ASP A 17 17.47 -16.12 13.43
C ASP A 17 16.69 -16.71 14.63
N ALA A 18 15.90 -15.88 15.29
CA ALA A 18 15.06 -16.30 16.41
C ALA A 18 14.06 -17.39 15.96
N HIS A 19 14.04 -18.51 16.67
CA HIS A 19 13.15 -19.64 16.38
C HIS A 19 11.66 -19.25 16.30
N ASP A 20 10.97 -19.79 15.28
CA ASP A 20 9.55 -19.64 14.97
C ASP A 20 8.66 -19.68 16.23
N SER A 21 7.81 -18.67 16.40
CA SER A 21 6.92 -18.56 17.54
C SER A 21 5.64 -19.40 17.36
N PRO A 22 4.98 -19.85 18.46
CA PRO A 22 3.73 -20.63 18.41
C PRO A 22 2.52 -19.92 17.75
N LEU A 23 2.63 -18.63 17.40
CA LEU A 23 1.58 -17.85 16.74
C LEU A 23 1.38 -18.24 15.27
N GLU A 24 2.45 -18.62 14.56
CA GLU A 24 2.36 -18.99 13.14
C GLU A 24 1.54 -20.28 12.92
N GLN A 25 1.63 -21.24 13.84
CA GLN A 25 0.85 -22.49 13.80
C GLN A 25 -0.65 -22.27 13.94
N ARG A 26 -1.10 -21.20 14.60
CA ARG A 26 -2.54 -20.94 14.79
C ARG A 26 -3.20 -20.31 13.55
N ILE A 27 -2.43 -19.63 12.71
CA ILE A 27 -2.96 -18.99 11.49
C ILE A 27 -3.13 -20.02 10.37
N SER A 28 -2.21 -20.99 10.24
CA SER A 28 -2.29 -22.06 9.23
C SER A 28 -3.55 -22.92 9.33
N ASP A 29 -4.05 -23.15 10.55
CA ASP A 29 -5.22 -24.01 10.79
C ASP A 29 -6.55 -23.35 10.42
N SER A 30 -6.56 -22.03 10.17
CA SER A 30 -7.78 -21.26 9.86
C SER A 30 -8.12 -21.20 8.36
N ILE A 31 -7.21 -21.64 7.48
CA ILE A 31 -7.39 -21.60 6.02
C ILE A 31 -7.64 -23.02 5.50
N VAL A 32 -8.91 -23.45 5.51
CA VAL A 32 -9.33 -24.70 4.86
C VAL A 32 -9.74 -24.41 3.41
N ALA A 33 -8.89 -24.78 2.45
CA ALA A 33 -9.26 -24.80 1.03
C ALA A 33 -10.12 -26.04 0.74
N THR A 34 -11.43 -25.85 0.50
CA THR A 34 -12.28 -26.93 -0.01
C THR A 34 -12.05 -27.10 -1.51
N LYS A 35 -11.65 -28.31 -1.90
CA LYS A 35 -11.37 -28.72 -3.28
C LYS A 35 -12.69 -29.14 -3.94
N ASP A 36 -13.11 -28.45 -4.99
CA ASP A 36 -14.11 -28.99 -5.91
C ASP A 36 -13.82 -28.63 -7.37
N ASN A 37 -14.35 -29.47 -8.25
CA ASN A 37 -13.79 -29.93 -9.52
C ASN A 37 -13.57 -28.90 -10.66
N LYS A 38 -12.61 -29.27 -11.52
CA LYS A 38 -12.21 -28.61 -12.78
C LYS A 38 -13.39 -28.42 -13.75
N GLU A 39 -13.64 -27.19 -14.16
CA GLU A 39 -13.53 -26.67 -15.54
C GLU A 39 -13.94 -25.19 -15.53
N ASN A 40 -13.13 -24.34 -16.15
CA ASN A 40 -13.16 -22.85 -16.15
C ASN A 40 -12.55 -22.17 -14.91
N GLY A 41 -11.31 -21.71 -15.07
CA GLY A 41 -10.48 -21.07 -14.04
C GLY A 41 -10.96 -19.68 -13.61
N ILE A 42 -12.04 -19.63 -12.83
CA ILE A 42 -12.41 -18.49 -11.99
C ILE A 42 -12.38 -18.98 -10.54
N PHE A 43 -11.39 -18.54 -9.77
CA PHE A 43 -11.40 -18.72 -8.33
C PHE A 43 -12.38 -17.72 -7.72
N SER A 44 -13.54 -18.22 -7.28
CA SER A 44 -14.45 -17.46 -6.43
C SER A 44 -13.92 -17.51 -4.99
N LEU A 45 -13.34 -16.40 -4.53
CA LEU A 45 -13.08 -16.19 -3.10
C LEU A 45 -14.39 -15.74 -2.45
N VAL A 46 -15.18 -16.68 -1.94
CA VAL A 46 -16.31 -16.37 -1.07
C VAL A 46 -15.76 -16.20 0.36
N PRO A 47 -15.90 -15.03 1.01
CA PRO A 47 -15.57 -14.91 2.42
C PRO A 47 -16.48 -15.85 3.21
N SER A 48 -15.90 -16.87 3.87
CA SER A 48 -16.70 -17.86 4.59
C SER A 48 -17.37 -17.33 5.86
N ARG A 49 -17.12 -16.07 6.27
CA ARG A 49 -17.87 -15.41 7.34
C ARG A 49 -17.95 -13.90 7.07
N VAL A 50 -19.16 -13.39 6.92
CA VAL A 50 -19.45 -11.97 7.16
C VAL A 50 -19.07 -11.72 8.62
N ALA A 51 -18.07 -10.86 8.86
CA ALA A 51 -17.76 -10.41 10.21
C ALA A 51 -18.99 -9.68 10.75
N THR A 52 -19.75 -10.35 11.61
CA THR A 52 -20.84 -9.73 12.37
C THR A 52 -20.19 -9.02 13.55
N PHE A 53 -20.08 -7.69 13.45
CA PHE A 53 -19.66 -6.88 14.58
C PHE A 53 -20.75 -6.96 15.67
N PRO A 54 -20.40 -7.29 16.92
CA PRO A 54 -21.36 -7.27 18.01
C PRO A 54 -21.88 -5.85 18.21
N SER A 55 -23.19 -5.70 18.36
CA SER A 55 -23.80 -4.42 18.73
C SER A 55 -23.30 -3.99 20.13
N PRO A 56 -23.09 -2.69 20.37
CA PRO A 56 -22.57 -2.22 21.65
C PRO A 56 -23.55 -2.59 22.77
N SER A 57 -23.06 -3.39 23.72
CA SER A 57 -23.81 -3.68 24.95
C SER A 57 -23.79 -2.44 25.85
N GLN A 58 -24.93 -2.12 26.47
CA GLN A 58 -25.02 -0.98 27.38
C GLN A 58 -24.11 -1.17 28.60
N PRO A 59 -23.44 -0.11 29.09
CA PRO A 59 -22.48 -0.24 30.17
C PRO A 59 -23.18 -0.55 31.50
N SER A 60 -22.80 -1.64 32.14
CA SER A 60 -23.13 -1.93 33.54
C SER A 60 -22.25 -1.09 34.46
N SER A 61 -22.89 -0.42 35.41
CA SER A 61 -22.25 0.50 36.36
C SER A 61 -21.39 -0.23 37.38
N THR A 62 -20.06 -0.16 37.29
CA THR A 62 -19.19 -0.29 38.48
C THR A 62 -17.78 0.31 38.33
N SER A 63 -17.44 1.12 39.33
CA SER A 63 -16.13 1.59 39.84
C SER A 63 -15.14 2.30 38.91
N GLN A 64 -14.92 3.59 39.21
CA GLN A 64 -13.84 4.46 38.75
C GLN A 64 -12.45 3.89 39.07
N THR A 65 -11.74 3.49 38.02
CA THR A 65 -10.27 3.56 37.94
C THR A 65 -9.94 4.15 36.57
N ASP A 66 -9.40 5.36 36.55
CA ASP A 66 -9.12 6.17 35.37
C ASP A 66 -7.96 5.60 34.52
N ALA A 67 -8.22 4.50 33.83
CA ALA A 67 -7.46 4.09 32.67
C ALA A 67 -8.39 4.15 31.46
N ILE A 68 -8.36 5.28 30.74
CA ILE A 68 -9.03 5.46 29.45
C ILE A 68 -8.27 4.59 28.42
N CYS A 69 -8.47 3.28 28.48
CA CYS A 69 -7.85 2.31 27.54
C CYS A 69 -8.77 1.98 26.37
N ASN A 70 -9.93 2.63 26.23
CA ASN A 70 -10.78 2.46 25.06
C ASN A 70 -11.59 3.74 24.84
N PRO A 71 -11.15 4.66 23.97
CA PRO A 71 -12.00 5.78 23.58
C PRO A 71 -13.24 5.23 22.85
N ASP A 72 -14.44 5.49 23.38
CA ASP A 72 -15.72 5.03 22.83
C ASP A 72 -16.03 5.62 21.44
N SER A 73 -15.26 6.61 21.00
CA SER A 73 -15.37 7.23 19.68
C SER A 73 -14.00 7.59 19.09
N PHE A 74 -13.90 7.62 17.75
CA PHE A 74 -12.73 8.14 17.05
C PHE A 74 -12.36 9.56 17.51
N SER A 75 -13.35 10.40 17.85
CA SER A 75 -13.10 11.77 18.31
C SER A 75 -12.29 11.81 19.60
N ASP A 76 -12.56 10.89 20.53
CA ASP A 76 -11.86 10.82 21.80
C ASP A 76 -10.45 10.24 21.62
N LEU A 77 -10.29 9.22 20.76
CA LEU A 77 -8.99 8.69 20.38
C LEU A 77 -8.11 9.78 19.75
N PHE A 78 -8.67 10.48 18.76
CA PHE A 78 -7.96 11.54 18.05
C PHE A 78 -7.59 12.67 18.99
N ARG A 79 -8.48 13.09 19.89
CA ARG A 79 -8.17 14.11 20.90
C ARG A 79 -7.08 13.67 21.87
N LEU A 80 -7.05 12.40 22.25
CA LEU A 80 -6.04 11.83 23.14
C LEU A 80 -4.65 11.79 22.49
N LEU A 81 -4.58 11.37 21.22
CA LEU A 81 -3.32 11.15 20.52
C LEU A 81 -2.79 12.41 19.80
N ALA A 82 -3.67 13.33 19.39
CA ALA A 82 -3.26 14.54 18.68
C ALA A 82 -2.51 15.48 19.63
N PRO A 83 -1.26 15.88 19.32
CA PRO A 83 -0.53 16.84 20.13
C PRO A 83 -1.29 18.18 20.25
N SER A 84 -1.23 18.82 21.41
CA SER A 84 -1.95 20.08 21.67
C SER A 84 -1.52 21.26 20.76
N LYS A 85 -0.35 21.14 20.13
CA LYS A 85 0.16 22.10 19.13
C LYS A 85 0.60 21.33 17.87
N PRO A 86 0.38 21.90 16.67
CA PRO A 86 0.95 21.36 15.45
C PRO A 86 2.46 21.21 15.59
N ALA A 87 2.95 19.98 15.42
CA ALA A 87 4.38 19.74 15.41
C ALA A 87 4.98 20.34 14.14
N ASN A 88 6.06 21.11 14.28
CA ASN A 88 6.84 21.55 13.12
C ASN A 88 7.45 20.33 12.44
N ARG A 89 6.90 19.95 11.27
CA ARG A 89 7.42 18.83 10.48
C ARG A 89 8.78 19.20 9.91
N ARG A 90 9.73 18.26 9.93
CA ARG A 90 11.03 18.47 9.27
C ARG A 90 10.82 18.60 7.76
N GLU A 91 11.52 19.54 7.14
CA GLU A 91 11.48 19.75 5.68
C GLU A 91 12.66 19.08 4.94
N LYS A 92 13.68 18.63 5.69
CA LYS A 92 14.87 17.97 5.13
C LYS A 92 15.46 16.97 6.10
N LEU A 93 16.20 16.01 5.55
CA LEU A 93 17.04 15.09 6.34
C LEU A 93 18.35 15.79 6.75
N PRO A 94 19.02 15.32 7.83
CA PRO A 94 20.30 15.88 8.27
C PRO A 94 21.40 15.77 7.22
N PHE A 95 21.36 14.74 6.36
CA PHE A 95 22.36 14.47 5.34
C PHE A 95 21.72 14.18 3.98
N PRO A 96 22.34 14.60 2.87
CA PRO A 96 21.94 14.16 1.54
C PRO A 96 22.26 12.68 1.33
N ARG A 97 21.56 12.02 0.40
CA ARG A 97 21.86 10.63 0.02
C ARG A 97 23.21 10.55 -0.69
N ASP A 98 24.09 9.69 -0.22
CA ASP A 98 25.35 9.40 -0.90
C ASP A 98 25.08 8.66 -2.22
N ARG A 99 25.72 9.10 -3.30
CA ARG A 99 25.51 8.59 -4.66
C ARG A 99 26.65 7.67 -5.07
N HIS A 100 26.79 6.55 -4.37
CA HIS A 100 27.70 5.50 -4.79
C HIS A 100 27.05 4.63 -5.88
N SER A 101 27.74 4.47 -7.02
CA SER A 101 27.30 3.58 -8.09
C SER A 101 27.71 2.14 -7.77
N TYR A 102 26.86 1.40 -7.07
CA TYR A 102 27.05 -0.05 -6.91
C TYR A 102 26.40 -0.80 -8.07
N SER A 103 27.09 -1.83 -8.57
CA SER A 103 26.51 -2.74 -9.55
C SER A 103 25.51 -3.66 -8.85
N LEU A 104 24.21 -3.38 -8.98
CA LEU A 104 23.14 -4.28 -8.53
C LEU A 104 23.30 -5.70 -9.13
N TRP A 105 23.92 -5.83 -10.31
CA TRP A 105 24.24 -7.11 -10.90
C TRP A 105 25.19 -7.96 -10.06
N SER A 106 26.24 -7.37 -9.47
CA SER A 106 27.19 -8.15 -8.67
C SER A 106 26.52 -8.80 -7.46
N LEU A 107 25.48 -8.17 -6.93
CA LEU A 107 24.65 -8.65 -5.83
C LEU A 107 23.60 -9.67 -6.29
N LEU A 108 22.95 -9.44 -7.43
CA LEU A 108 21.79 -10.21 -7.87
C LEU A 108 22.09 -11.38 -8.81
N LYS A 109 23.29 -11.46 -9.41
CA LYS A 109 23.65 -12.49 -10.41
C LYS A 109 23.43 -13.93 -9.93
N ASN A 110 23.67 -14.21 -8.65
CA ASN A 110 23.54 -15.55 -8.07
C ASN A 110 22.09 -15.95 -7.75
N PHE A 111 21.14 -15.02 -7.95
CA PHE A 111 19.74 -15.14 -7.61
C PHE A 111 18.81 -15.10 -8.84
N VAL A 112 19.37 -15.14 -10.05
CA VAL A 112 18.57 -15.26 -11.28
C VAL A 112 17.68 -16.50 -11.19
N GLY A 113 16.35 -16.29 -11.28
CA GLY A 113 15.36 -17.36 -11.21
C GLY A 113 15.02 -17.87 -9.80
N LYS A 114 15.62 -17.31 -8.75
CA LYS A 114 15.30 -17.61 -7.34
C LYS A 114 14.36 -16.54 -6.77
N ASP A 115 13.74 -16.86 -5.63
CA ASP A 115 13.04 -15.86 -4.82
C ASP A 115 14.04 -14.86 -4.25
N VAL A 116 13.86 -13.58 -4.59
CA VAL A 116 14.77 -12.49 -4.21
C VAL A 116 14.32 -11.75 -2.94
N THR A 117 13.17 -12.12 -2.37
CA THR A 117 12.65 -11.49 -1.14
C THR A 117 13.57 -11.68 0.06
N ARG A 118 14.32 -12.81 0.09
CA ARG A 118 15.26 -13.18 1.16
C ARG A 118 16.66 -12.59 1.00
N ILE A 119 16.91 -11.75 -0.01
CA ILE A 119 18.24 -11.15 -0.22
C ILE A 119 18.41 -9.95 0.71
N ALA A 120 19.40 -10.04 1.59
CA ALA A 120 19.96 -8.90 2.29
C ALA A 120 20.66 -8.00 1.26
N LEU A 121 20.05 -6.84 0.98
CA LEU A 121 20.68 -5.82 0.16
C LEU A 121 21.56 -4.95 1.07
N PRO A 122 22.71 -4.49 0.58
CA PRO A 122 23.48 -3.47 1.27
C PRO A 122 22.64 -2.22 1.58
N VAL A 123 22.85 -1.65 2.76
CA VAL A 123 22.06 -0.52 3.30
C VAL A 123 22.00 0.71 2.38
N HIS A 124 23.00 0.93 1.53
CA HIS A 124 23.02 2.05 0.59
C HIS A 124 21.95 1.96 -0.51
N LEU A 125 21.43 0.76 -0.79
CA LEU A 125 20.30 0.54 -1.71
C LEU A 125 18.97 0.84 -1.04
N ASN A 126 18.94 0.87 0.30
CA ASN A 126 17.74 1.19 1.02
C ASN A 126 17.40 2.68 0.98
N GLU A 127 16.13 3.00 1.11
CA GLU A 127 15.69 4.33 1.54
C GLU A 127 15.51 4.34 3.05
N PRO A 128 15.67 5.48 3.74
CA PRO A 128 15.63 5.57 5.20
C PRO A 128 14.18 5.56 5.74
N LEU A 129 13.40 4.56 5.30
CA LEU A 129 12.04 4.31 5.72
C LEU A 129 11.84 2.80 5.87
N SER A 130 11.18 2.39 6.94
CA SER A 130 10.63 1.04 7.03
C SER A 130 9.44 0.88 6.09
N PHE A 131 9.15 -0.35 5.67
CA PHE A 131 7.98 -0.60 4.84
C PHE A 131 6.66 -0.28 5.57
N THR A 132 6.61 -0.42 6.91
CA THR A 132 5.48 0.05 7.75
C THR A 132 5.20 1.55 7.58
N GLN A 133 6.25 2.35 7.36
CA GLN A 133 6.12 3.78 7.05
C GLN A 133 5.77 4.02 5.59
N ARG A 134 6.41 3.26 4.69
CA ARG A 134 6.22 3.40 3.24
C ARG A 134 4.77 3.15 2.83
N LEU A 135 4.09 2.19 3.46
CA LEU A 135 2.70 1.85 3.18
C LEU A 135 1.74 2.99 3.53
N VAL A 136 2.07 3.85 4.49
CA VAL A 136 1.26 5.02 4.88
C VAL A 136 1.26 6.11 3.80
N GLU A 137 2.28 6.14 2.93
CA GLU A 137 2.36 7.10 1.83
C GLU A 137 1.27 6.90 0.77
N ASP A 138 0.55 5.78 0.78
CA ASP A 138 -0.67 5.59 -0.01
C ASP A 138 -1.74 6.66 0.29
N LEU A 139 -1.65 7.31 1.44
CA LEU A 139 -2.51 8.39 1.89
C LEU A 139 -1.87 9.78 1.80
N GLU A 140 -0.81 9.96 0.99
CA GLU A 140 -0.26 11.28 0.69
C GLU A 140 -1.34 12.25 0.17
N TYR A 141 -2.27 11.74 -0.65
CA TYR A 141 -3.40 12.49 -1.21
C TYR A 141 -4.72 12.18 -0.50
N TYR A 142 -4.69 12.14 0.84
CA TYR A 142 -5.83 11.80 1.70
C TYR A 142 -7.08 12.67 1.46
N GLU A 143 -6.96 13.86 0.88
CA GLU A 143 -8.11 14.71 0.55
C GLU A 143 -9.07 14.02 -0.44
N LEU A 144 -8.57 13.07 -1.24
CA LEU A 144 -9.42 12.21 -2.07
C LEU A 144 -10.30 11.28 -1.24
N ALA A 145 -9.79 10.73 -0.15
CA ALA A 145 -10.57 9.91 0.79
C ALA A 145 -11.67 10.75 1.44
N HIS A 146 -11.35 11.98 1.86
CA HIS A 146 -12.35 12.92 2.40
C HIS A 146 -13.44 13.30 1.41
N LYS A 147 -13.04 13.62 0.17
CA LYS A 147 -13.98 13.93 -0.91
C LYS A 147 -14.83 12.71 -1.25
N ALA A 148 -14.25 11.52 -1.25
CA ALA A 148 -14.96 10.27 -1.49
C ALA A 148 -16.03 10.03 -0.42
N ALA A 149 -15.69 10.18 0.86
CA ALA A 149 -16.64 10.06 1.95
C ALA A 149 -17.80 11.08 1.86
N ALA A 150 -17.50 12.32 1.46
CA ALA A 150 -18.50 13.37 1.29
C ALA A 150 -19.27 13.31 -0.05
N ALA A 151 -18.93 12.39 -0.96
CA ALA A 151 -19.55 12.33 -2.27
C ALA A 151 -20.99 11.82 -2.18
N SER A 152 -21.90 12.52 -2.87
CA SER A 152 -23.34 12.22 -2.87
C SER A 152 -23.77 11.05 -3.75
N SER A 153 -22.85 10.51 -4.57
CA SER A 153 -23.16 9.34 -5.42
C SER A 153 -22.00 8.35 -5.45
N VAL A 154 -22.36 7.06 -5.56
CA VAL A 154 -21.40 5.95 -5.66
C VAL A 154 -20.43 6.17 -6.83
N SER A 155 -20.92 6.62 -7.99
CA SER A 155 -20.07 6.83 -9.16
C SER A 155 -19.03 7.94 -8.95
N LYS A 156 -19.37 9.02 -8.22
CA LYS A 156 -18.41 10.07 -7.84
C LYS A 156 -17.41 9.56 -6.80
N ARG A 157 -17.88 8.77 -5.82
CA ARG A 157 -17.02 8.12 -4.82
C ARG A 157 -15.99 7.20 -5.48
N LEU A 158 -16.44 6.34 -6.39
CA LEU A 158 -15.61 5.46 -7.21
C LEU A 158 -14.56 6.24 -8.01
N ALA A 159 -14.93 7.37 -8.59
CA ALA A 159 -14.00 8.23 -9.30
C ALA A 159 -12.89 8.79 -8.41
N MET A 160 -13.22 9.23 -7.19
CA MET A 160 -12.25 9.76 -6.22
C MET A 160 -11.34 8.65 -5.68
N LEU A 161 -11.90 7.49 -5.34
CA LEU A 161 -11.13 6.33 -4.89
C LEU A 161 -10.22 5.78 -6.00
N ALA A 162 -10.68 5.78 -7.26
CA ALA A 162 -9.84 5.41 -8.39
C ALA A 162 -8.71 6.41 -8.65
N ALA A 163 -8.88 7.69 -8.28
CA ALA A 163 -7.77 8.65 -8.28
C ALA A 163 -6.79 8.36 -7.13
N LEU A 164 -7.30 8.08 -5.92
CA LEU A 164 -6.48 7.77 -4.75
C LEU A 164 -5.62 6.53 -5.00
N ALA A 165 -6.24 5.44 -5.44
CA ALA A 165 -5.59 4.18 -5.79
C ALA A 165 -4.47 4.32 -6.85
N SER A 166 -4.58 5.34 -7.71
CA SER A 166 -3.55 5.64 -8.73
C SER A 166 -2.44 6.55 -8.19
N SER A 167 -2.74 7.39 -7.21
CA SER A 167 -1.84 8.43 -6.72
C SER A 167 -0.62 7.88 -5.96
N CYS A 168 -0.75 6.71 -5.33
CA CYS A 168 0.32 6.06 -4.57
C CYS A 168 1.60 5.85 -5.40
N TRP A 169 1.46 5.74 -6.73
CA TRP A 169 2.56 5.47 -7.68
C TRP A 169 3.26 6.73 -8.17
N VAL A 170 2.86 7.93 -7.73
CA VAL A 170 3.63 9.16 -8.00
C VAL A 170 4.98 9.11 -7.29
N THR A 171 5.03 8.49 -6.11
CA THR A 171 6.26 8.36 -5.31
C THR A 171 7.36 7.54 -6.01
N THR A 172 7.01 6.63 -6.92
CA THR A 172 7.98 5.78 -7.66
C THR A 172 8.61 6.50 -8.85
N LEU A 173 8.18 7.72 -9.19
CA LEU A 173 8.77 8.51 -10.28
C LEU A 173 10.22 8.90 -9.99
N THR A 174 10.56 9.05 -8.71
CA THR A 174 11.87 9.54 -8.25
C THR A 174 12.50 8.65 -7.18
N ARG A 175 11.74 7.74 -6.55
CA ARG A 175 12.24 6.86 -5.48
C ARG A 175 12.24 5.39 -5.91
N TYR A 176 13.44 4.88 -6.14
CA TYR A 176 13.70 3.48 -6.49
C TYR A 176 14.42 2.70 -5.37
N GLY A 177 14.62 3.32 -4.20
CA GLY A 177 15.26 2.68 -3.05
C GLY A 177 14.36 1.61 -2.43
N LYS A 178 14.95 0.51 -1.96
CA LYS A 178 14.20 -0.51 -1.23
C LYS A 178 13.89 0.01 0.18
N PRO A 179 12.63 0.09 0.65
CA PRO A 179 12.38 0.36 2.05
C PRO A 179 12.99 -0.75 2.92
N PHE A 180 13.28 -0.46 4.19
CA PHE A 180 13.72 -1.50 5.12
C PHE A 180 12.62 -2.56 5.27
N ASN A 181 13.01 -3.82 5.23
CA ASN A 181 12.10 -4.92 5.54
C ASN A 181 11.82 -4.86 7.05
N PRO A 182 10.57 -4.66 7.49
CA PRO A 182 10.28 -4.52 8.90
C PRO A 182 10.57 -5.83 9.67
N LEU A 183 10.91 -5.70 10.95
CA LEU A 183 10.97 -6.85 11.85
C LEU A 183 9.56 -7.39 12.12
N LEU A 184 9.42 -8.69 12.44
CA LEU A 184 8.14 -9.23 12.88
C LEU A 184 7.66 -8.49 14.15
N GLY A 185 6.42 -8.02 14.13
CA GLY A 185 5.85 -7.20 15.22
C GLY A 185 6.32 -5.75 15.24
N GLU A 186 7.14 -5.30 14.28
CA GLU A 186 7.46 -3.88 14.15
C GLU A 186 6.18 -3.08 13.85
N THR A 187 5.98 -2.00 14.60
CA THR A 187 4.84 -1.11 14.44
C THR A 187 5.25 0.30 14.01
N TYR A 188 4.39 0.96 13.24
CA TYR A 188 4.45 2.39 12.98
C TYR A 188 3.09 3.03 13.26
N GLU A 189 3.09 4.16 13.95
CA GLU A 189 1.89 4.93 14.25
C GLU A 189 2.04 6.38 13.79
N MET A 190 0.92 7.00 13.39
CA MET A 190 0.90 8.41 13.01
C MET A 190 -0.47 9.03 13.28
N VAL A 191 -0.48 10.22 13.88
CA VAL A 191 -1.67 11.09 13.92
C VAL A 191 -1.48 12.21 12.92
N HIS A 192 -2.29 12.23 11.86
CA HIS A 192 -2.25 13.28 10.87
C HIS A 192 -3.24 14.39 11.23
N GLN A 193 -2.79 15.35 12.05
CA GLN A 193 -3.66 16.39 12.60
C GLN A 193 -4.44 17.18 11.54
N GLU A 194 -3.72 17.71 10.54
CA GLU A 194 -4.32 18.48 9.43
C GLU A 194 -5.30 17.65 8.61
N GLY A 195 -5.05 16.33 8.57
CA GLY A 195 -5.85 15.40 7.79
C GLY A 195 -6.99 14.76 8.58
N GLY A 196 -7.02 14.89 9.91
CA GLY A 196 -8.08 14.33 10.74
C GLY A 196 -8.13 12.80 10.76
N PHE A 197 -6.98 12.11 10.69
CA PHE A 197 -6.93 10.65 10.75
C PHE A 197 -5.77 10.10 11.61
N CYS A 198 -5.97 8.90 12.14
CA CYS A 198 -4.97 8.11 12.89
C CYS A 198 -4.58 6.88 12.09
N VAL A 199 -3.32 6.48 12.21
CA VAL A 199 -2.73 5.35 11.49
C VAL A 199 -2.05 4.42 12.47
N VAL A 200 -2.23 3.11 12.27
CA VAL A 200 -1.37 2.06 12.80
C VAL A 200 -0.99 1.09 11.67
N SER A 201 0.28 0.73 11.60
CA SER A 201 0.79 -0.30 10.71
C SER A 201 1.65 -1.27 11.50
N GLU A 202 1.55 -2.55 11.17
CA GLU A 202 2.29 -3.63 11.83
C GLU A 202 2.76 -4.67 10.82
N GLN A 203 3.99 -5.16 11.00
CA GLN A 203 4.47 -6.34 10.30
C GLN A 203 3.94 -7.61 10.98
N VAL A 204 2.85 -8.15 10.44
CA VAL A 204 2.11 -9.27 11.05
C VAL A 204 2.62 -10.66 10.65
N SER A 205 3.48 -10.74 9.63
CA SER A 205 4.17 -11.97 9.25
C SER A 205 5.52 -11.66 8.62
N HIS A 206 6.51 -12.54 8.84
CA HIS A 206 7.83 -12.42 8.22
C HIS A 206 8.02 -13.39 7.05
N HIS A 207 7.35 -14.56 7.09
CA HIS A 207 7.47 -15.61 6.08
C HIS A 207 6.09 -16.18 5.69
N PRO A 208 5.44 -15.63 4.64
CA PRO A 208 5.88 -14.52 3.80
C PRO A 208 5.77 -13.15 4.50
N PRO A 209 6.52 -12.12 4.05
CA PRO A 209 6.41 -10.79 4.63
C PRO A 209 5.02 -10.20 4.33
N ILE A 210 4.28 -9.88 5.40
CA ILE A 210 2.95 -9.25 5.33
C ILE A 210 2.91 -8.07 6.29
N THR A 211 2.52 -6.91 5.79
CA THR A 211 2.32 -5.70 6.58
C THR A 211 0.84 -5.33 6.57
N ALA A 212 0.24 -5.20 7.74
CA ALA A 212 -1.11 -4.68 7.89
C ALA A 212 -1.06 -3.16 8.10
N LEU A 213 -2.05 -2.46 7.57
CA LEU A 213 -2.29 -1.03 7.77
C LEU A 213 -3.75 -0.82 8.13
N HIS A 214 -4.01 -0.06 9.19
CA HIS A 214 -5.33 0.41 9.57
C HIS A 214 -5.29 1.92 9.77
N VAL A 215 -6.24 2.61 9.16
CA VAL A 215 -6.38 4.06 9.22
C VAL A 215 -7.83 4.42 9.48
N GLU A 216 -8.03 5.29 10.44
CA GLU A 216 -9.35 5.72 10.84
C GLU A 216 -9.45 7.25 10.83
N SER A 217 -10.54 7.76 10.27
CA SER A 217 -10.96 9.17 10.37
C SER A 217 -12.34 9.27 11.01
N ASP A 218 -12.88 10.47 11.15
CA ASP A 218 -14.23 10.70 11.65
C ASP A 218 -15.32 10.14 10.72
N ARG A 219 -15.07 10.12 9.39
CA ARG A 219 -16.07 9.73 8.38
C ARG A 219 -15.73 8.49 7.56
N TRP A 220 -14.53 7.96 7.66
CA TRP A 220 -14.12 6.79 6.88
C TRP A 220 -13.10 5.93 7.61
N VAL A 221 -13.00 4.68 7.17
CA VAL A 221 -11.99 3.71 7.60
C VAL A 221 -11.29 3.20 6.33
N PHE A 222 -9.97 3.13 6.37
CA PHE A 222 -9.13 2.60 5.31
C PHE A 222 -8.24 1.52 5.91
N TRP A 223 -8.14 0.37 5.25
CA TRP A 223 -7.22 -0.67 5.69
C TRP A 223 -6.69 -1.47 4.52
N GLU A 224 -5.51 -2.03 4.70
CA GLU A 224 -4.85 -2.83 3.68
C GLU A 224 -4.01 -3.92 4.33
N GLU A 225 -4.00 -5.09 3.71
CA GLU A 225 -2.95 -6.09 3.87
C GLU A 225 -2.01 -5.97 2.68
N TYR A 226 -0.72 -5.70 2.91
CA TYR A 226 0.27 -5.68 1.84
C TYR A 226 1.15 -6.91 1.89
N LYS A 227 1.02 -7.75 0.86
CA LYS A 227 1.87 -8.91 0.60
C LYS A 227 2.53 -8.77 -0.75
N LEU A 228 3.84 -9.01 -0.79
CA LEU A 228 4.67 -8.79 -1.98
C LEU A 228 5.27 -10.09 -2.53
N ASP A 229 5.02 -10.36 -3.81
CA ASP A 229 5.76 -11.35 -4.61
C ASP A 229 6.75 -10.62 -5.54
N ILE A 230 8.01 -11.06 -5.58
CA ILE A 230 9.07 -10.43 -6.37
C ILE A 230 9.68 -11.44 -7.33
N LYS A 231 9.68 -11.11 -8.62
CA LYS A 231 10.24 -11.94 -9.69
C LYS A 231 11.41 -11.25 -10.35
N PHE A 232 12.62 -11.77 -10.14
CA PHE A 232 13.82 -11.30 -10.83
C PHE A 232 14.03 -12.06 -12.15
N ARG A 233 14.21 -11.31 -13.23
CA ARG A 233 14.38 -11.84 -14.61
C ARG A 233 15.60 -11.22 -15.29
N GLY A 234 16.71 -11.12 -14.56
CA GLY A 234 17.97 -10.59 -15.07
C GLY A 234 17.93 -9.07 -15.21
N GLN A 235 17.45 -8.54 -16.33
CA GLN A 235 17.48 -7.08 -16.58
C GLN A 235 16.42 -6.29 -15.81
N TRP A 236 15.41 -6.96 -15.27
CA TRP A 236 14.32 -6.34 -14.56
C TRP A 236 13.86 -7.17 -13.36
N VAL A 237 13.29 -6.46 -12.40
CA VAL A 237 12.59 -7.02 -11.23
C VAL A 237 11.12 -6.65 -11.36
N LYS A 238 10.24 -7.64 -11.26
CA LYS A 238 8.79 -7.42 -11.21
C LYS A 238 8.28 -7.57 -9.79
N VAL A 239 7.50 -6.59 -9.36
CA VAL A 239 6.96 -6.41 -8.02
C VAL A 239 5.44 -6.60 -8.14
N LEU A 240 4.92 -7.61 -7.44
CA LEU A 240 3.55 -8.09 -7.55
C LEU A 240 2.87 -8.01 -6.17
N PRO A 241 2.18 -6.91 -5.86
CA PRO A 241 1.35 -6.83 -4.66
C PRO A 241 0.15 -7.78 -4.80
N THR A 242 -0.19 -8.53 -3.76
CA THR A 242 -1.25 -9.57 -3.80
C THR A 242 -2.41 -9.34 -2.84
N GLY A 243 -2.34 -8.32 -1.98
CA GLY A 243 -3.43 -7.93 -1.09
C GLY A 243 -4.38 -6.89 -1.67
N LEU A 244 -5.49 -6.66 -0.96
CA LEU A 244 -6.50 -5.66 -1.32
C LEU A 244 -6.43 -4.48 -0.37
N VAL A 245 -6.68 -3.31 -0.96
CA VAL A 245 -6.98 -2.09 -0.22
C VAL A 245 -8.47 -2.01 0.00
N HIS A 246 -8.89 -1.54 1.16
CA HIS A 246 -10.28 -1.37 1.53
C HIS A 246 -10.56 0.04 2.02
N PHE A 247 -11.77 0.52 1.72
CA PHE A 247 -12.28 1.80 2.17
C PHE A 247 -13.75 1.65 2.54
N MET A 248 -14.14 2.15 3.71
CA MET A 248 -15.52 2.14 4.17
C MET A 248 -15.91 3.52 4.67
N THR A 249 -17.07 4.00 4.24
CA THR A 249 -17.66 5.23 4.74
C THR A 249 -18.49 4.94 5.99
N LYS A 250 -18.34 5.77 7.02
CA LYS A 250 -19.02 5.60 8.31
C LYS A 250 -20.48 6.08 8.27
N ASP A 251 -20.74 7.13 7.48
CA ASP A 251 -22.07 7.76 7.42
C ASP A 251 -23.14 6.85 6.80
N ASP A 252 -22.78 6.08 5.77
CA ASP A 252 -23.71 5.25 4.99
C ASP A 252 -23.29 3.76 4.91
N GLY A 253 -22.13 3.38 5.47
CA GLY A 253 -21.67 2.00 5.54
C GLY A 253 -21.22 1.37 4.22
N TYR A 254 -21.05 2.15 3.14
CA TYR A 254 -20.63 1.61 1.85
C TYR A 254 -19.18 1.13 1.90
N HIS A 255 -18.94 -0.08 1.41
CA HIS A 255 -17.63 -0.72 1.36
C HIS A 255 -17.08 -0.78 -0.06
N TYR A 256 -15.82 -0.39 -0.19
CA TYR A 256 -15.06 -0.41 -1.42
C TYR A 256 -13.78 -1.20 -1.25
N SER A 257 -13.31 -1.85 -2.31
CA SER A 257 -11.96 -2.40 -2.35
C SER A 257 -11.31 -2.29 -3.72
N TRP A 258 -9.98 -2.31 -3.75
CA TRP A 258 -9.22 -2.38 -5.00
C TRP A 258 -7.90 -3.13 -4.85
N ASN A 259 -7.42 -3.64 -5.98
CA ASN A 259 -6.09 -4.20 -6.12
C ASN A 259 -5.07 -3.12 -6.47
N LYS A 260 -3.78 -3.44 -6.31
CA LYS A 260 -2.66 -2.61 -6.76
C LYS A 260 -2.13 -3.07 -8.13
N PRO A 261 -1.60 -2.17 -8.97
CA PRO A 261 -0.97 -2.54 -10.23
C PRO A 261 0.36 -3.26 -9.97
N HIS A 262 0.84 -3.98 -10.97
CA HIS A 262 2.18 -4.56 -10.94
C HIS A 262 3.21 -3.50 -11.30
N SER A 263 4.40 -3.58 -10.71
CA SER A 263 5.50 -2.68 -11.05
C SER A 263 6.67 -3.45 -11.65
N THR A 264 7.34 -2.87 -12.63
CA THR A 264 8.59 -3.40 -13.20
C THR A 264 9.69 -2.37 -13.00
N ILE A 265 10.75 -2.77 -12.28
CA ILE A 265 11.97 -1.99 -12.14
C ILE A 265 12.93 -2.49 -13.23
N HIS A 266 13.26 -1.61 -14.16
CA HIS A 266 14.11 -1.88 -15.31
C HIS A 266 15.56 -1.47 -15.04
N ASN A 267 16.46 -1.95 -15.91
CA ASN A 267 17.89 -1.64 -15.90
C ASN A 267 18.60 -2.03 -14.60
N VAL A 268 18.14 -3.11 -13.96
CA VAL A 268 18.69 -3.61 -12.70
C VAL A 268 20.15 -4.03 -12.84
N LEU A 269 20.62 -4.36 -14.05
CA LEU A 269 22.01 -4.76 -14.28
C LEU A 269 22.91 -3.63 -14.80
N PHE A 270 22.39 -2.85 -15.76
CA PHE A 270 23.14 -1.86 -16.50
C PHE A 270 22.24 -0.67 -16.84
N GLY A 271 22.77 0.55 -16.63
CA GLY A 271 22.07 1.80 -16.94
C GLY A 271 21.32 2.41 -15.76
N THR A 272 20.54 3.43 -16.04
CA THR A 272 19.73 4.14 -15.02
C THR A 272 18.47 3.35 -14.71
N LEU A 273 18.24 3.05 -13.43
CA LEU A 273 17.00 2.44 -12.97
C LEU A 273 15.81 3.32 -13.32
N TRP A 274 14.73 2.68 -13.77
CA TRP A 274 13.44 3.32 -13.91
C TRP A 274 12.35 2.30 -13.61
N ALA A 275 11.23 2.80 -13.08
CA ALA A 275 10.06 1.99 -12.79
C ALA A 275 8.93 2.31 -13.77
N ASP A 276 8.14 1.27 -14.03
CA ASP A 276 6.91 1.32 -14.79
C ASP A 276 5.83 0.48 -14.12
N HIS A 277 4.57 0.79 -14.43
CA HIS A 277 3.42 0.18 -13.79
C HIS A 277 2.46 -0.35 -14.85
N GLU A 278 1.90 -1.53 -14.63
CA GLU A 278 1.01 -2.17 -15.59
C GLU A 278 -0.14 -2.92 -14.92
N GLY A 279 -1.19 -3.12 -15.70
CA GLY A 279 -2.38 -3.88 -15.33
C GLY A 279 -3.55 -2.99 -14.93
N ASP A 280 -4.64 -3.65 -14.55
CA ASP A 280 -5.89 -2.98 -14.24
C ASP A 280 -6.02 -2.83 -12.73
N VAL A 281 -6.29 -1.60 -12.28
CA VAL A 281 -6.76 -1.32 -10.93
C VAL A 281 -8.28 -1.23 -10.97
N VAL A 282 -8.95 -2.13 -10.27
CA VAL A 282 -10.41 -2.21 -10.23
C VAL A 282 -10.90 -1.82 -8.84
N VAL A 283 -11.53 -0.67 -8.73
CA VAL A 283 -12.22 -0.22 -7.52
C VAL A 283 -13.67 -0.68 -7.59
N THR A 284 -14.08 -1.54 -6.67
CA THR A 284 -15.44 -2.11 -6.63
C THR A 284 -16.20 -1.57 -5.43
N CYS A 285 -17.44 -1.15 -5.65
CA CYS A 285 -18.41 -0.89 -4.59
C CYS A 285 -19.15 -2.21 -4.27
N HIS A 286 -18.93 -2.78 -3.09
CA HIS A 286 -19.55 -4.07 -2.73
C HIS A 286 -21.05 -3.96 -2.48
N SER A 287 -21.53 -2.79 -2.06
CA SER A 287 -22.95 -2.55 -1.78
C SER A 287 -23.82 -2.47 -3.04
N THR A 288 -23.25 -2.08 -4.19
CA THR A 288 -24.03 -1.87 -5.43
C THR A 288 -23.51 -2.61 -6.65
N GLY A 289 -22.29 -3.16 -6.60
CA GLY A 289 -21.64 -3.79 -7.75
C GLY A 289 -21.09 -2.80 -8.80
N GLU A 290 -21.29 -1.49 -8.64
CA GLU A 290 -20.65 -0.48 -9.49
C GLU A 290 -19.12 -0.54 -9.34
N LYS A 291 -18.37 -0.23 -10.40
CA LYS A 291 -16.90 -0.30 -10.38
C LYS A 291 -16.23 0.81 -11.18
N ALA A 292 -15.05 1.22 -10.76
CA ALA A 292 -14.12 1.99 -11.58
C ALA A 292 -12.96 1.09 -12.02
N VAL A 293 -12.56 1.18 -13.29
CA VAL A 293 -11.38 0.49 -13.80
C VAL A 293 -10.38 1.54 -14.27
N VAL A 294 -9.13 1.43 -13.82
CA VAL A 294 -8.00 2.25 -14.28
C VAL A 294 -6.96 1.33 -14.90
N HIS A 295 -6.69 1.53 -16.18
CA HIS A 295 -5.71 0.80 -16.97
C HIS A 295 -4.35 1.50 -16.90
N PHE A 296 -3.36 0.82 -16.30
CA PHE A 296 -1.96 1.22 -16.31
C PHE A 296 -1.31 0.70 -17.60
N VAL A 297 -1.00 1.62 -18.51
CA VAL A 297 -0.41 1.27 -19.81
C VAL A 297 1.09 1.12 -19.65
N PRO A 298 1.65 -0.09 -19.89
CA PRO A 298 3.09 -0.28 -19.82
C PRO A 298 3.79 0.57 -20.87
N TYR A 299 4.97 1.06 -20.52
CA TYR A 299 5.87 1.77 -21.39
C TYR A 299 6.17 0.95 -22.64
N SER A 300 6.02 1.61 -23.78
CA SER A 300 6.39 1.04 -25.07
C SER A 300 7.18 2.06 -25.87
N LYS A 301 8.45 1.75 -26.13
CA LYS A 301 9.29 2.54 -27.07
C LYS A 301 8.62 2.70 -28.43
N ALA A 302 7.90 1.68 -28.89
CA ALA A 302 7.25 1.68 -30.20
C ALA A 302 6.03 2.61 -30.29
N LYS A 303 5.36 2.91 -29.16
CA LYS A 303 4.17 3.76 -29.13
C LYS A 303 4.46 5.20 -28.68
N GLU A 304 5.69 5.48 -28.25
CA GLU A 304 6.10 6.77 -27.63
C GLU A 304 5.20 7.23 -26.46
N ARG A 305 4.47 6.29 -25.85
CA ARG A 305 3.57 6.56 -24.73
C ARG A 305 4.28 6.24 -23.44
N TYR A 306 4.44 7.25 -22.60
CA TYR A 306 5.07 7.12 -21.30
C TYR A 306 4.02 7.31 -20.21
N ARG A 307 3.77 6.25 -19.43
CA ARG A 307 2.98 6.31 -18.18
C ARG A 307 1.58 6.92 -18.36
N GLU A 308 0.85 6.43 -19.38
CA GLU A 308 -0.55 6.79 -19.62
C GLU A 308 -1.50 6.01 -18.71
N LEU A 309 -2.58 6.67 -18.26
CA LEU A 309 -3.63 6.06 -17.45
C LEU A 309 -5.00 6.35 -18.09
N HIS A 310 -5.77 5.30 -18.35
CA HIS A 310 -7.15 5.43 -18.82
C HIS A 310 -8.08 4.86 -17.78
N GLY A 311 -9.20 5.51 -17.50
CA GLY A 311 -10.17 4.91 -16.59
C GLY A 311 -11.61 5.19 -16.94
N ASN A 312 -12.49 4.34 -16.44
CA ASN A 312 -13.92 4.44 -16.65
C ASN A 312 -14.64 4.04 -15.37
N VAL A 313 -15.77 4.69 -15.08
CA VAL A 313 -16.70 4.23 -14.04
C VAL A 313 -17.88 3.57 -14.73
N PHE A 314 -18.16 2.35 -14.31
CA PHE A 314 -19.22 1.49 -14.80
C PHE A 314 -20.28 1.36 -13.72
N ASP A 315 -21.54 1.39 -14.15
CA ASP A 315 -22.63 1.07 -13.26
C ASP A 315 -22.84 -0.44 -13.09
N GLU A 316 -23.88 -0.81 -12.32
CA GLU A 316 -24.26 -2.20 -12.05
C GLU A 316 -24.51 -3.02 -13.33
N LYS A 317 -24.86 -2.37 -14.45
CA LYS A 317 -25.15 -3.02 -15.74
C LYS A 317 -23.91 -3.08 -16.64
N GLY A 318 -22.79 -2.52 -16.20
CA GLY A 318 -21.57 -2.42 -16.98
C GLY A 318 -21.55 -1.24 -17.95
N GLU A 319 -22.49 -0.30 -17.83
CA GLU A 319 -22.54 0.88 -18.69
C GLU A 319 -21.64 1.99 -18.15
N VAL A 320 -20.88 2.63 -19.05
CA VAL A 320 -19.96 3.71 -18.68
C VAL A 320 -20.76 4.96 -18.28
N ARG A 321 -20.61 5.40 -17.02
CA ARG A 321 -21.19 6.64 -16.48
C ARG A 321 -20.23 7.82 -16.53
N LEU A 322 -18.94 7.58 -16.27
CA LEU A 322 -17.89 8.61 -16.26
C LEU A 322 -16.67 8.14 -17.06
N PHE A 323 -16.11 9.04 -17.87
CA PHE A 323 -14.81 8.83 -18.51
C PHE A 323 -13.71 9.52 -17.69
N LYS A 324 -12.65 8.79 -17.34
CA LYS A 324 -11.42 9.32 -16.75
C LYS A 324 -10.37 9.48 -17.85
N TYR A 325 -9.87 10.69 -18.03
CA TYR A 325 -8.64 10.92 -18.77
C TYR A 325 -7.58 11.35 -17.76
N CYS A 326 -6.56 10.51 -17.56
CA CYS A 326 -5.52 10.76 -16.57
C CYS A 326 -4.16 10.77 -17.25
N THR A 327 -3.43 11.86 -17.10
CA THR A 327 -1.98 11.86 -17.33
C THR A 327 -1.29 11.59 -16.01
N THR A 328 0.00 11.22 -16.05
CA THR A 328 0.80 10.81 -14.89
C THR A 328 0.89 11.88 -13.77
N THR A 329 0.53 13.14 -14.09
CA THR A 329 0.62 14.30 -13.19
C THR A 329 -0.70 15.04 -13.02
N THR A 330 -1.77 14.65 -13.73
CA THR A 330 -3.06 15.37 -13.68
C THR A 330 -4.24 14.42 -13.83
N TYR A 331 -5.09 14.41 -12.80
CA TYR A 331 -6.34 13.66 -12.74
C TYR A 331 -7.52 14.56 -13.16
N GLN A 332 -8.16 14.25 -14.30
CA GLN A 332 -9.37 14.92 -14.78
C GLN A 332 -10.49 13.92 -15.09
N TRP A 333 -11.73 14.32 -14.82
CA TRP A 333 -12.93 13.56 -15.16
C TRP A 333 -13.79 14.32 -16.15
N LYS A 334 -14.38 13.58 -17.10
CA LYS A 334 -15.39 14.09 -18.02
C LYS A 334 -16.67 13.26 -17.87
N HIS A 335 -17.77 13.92 -17.55
CA HIS A 335 -19.07 13.27 -17.43
C HIS A 335 -19.63 12.94 -18.83
N LYS A 336 -20.05 11.69 -19.07
CA LYS A 336 -20.49 11.22 -20.40
C LYS A 336 -21.73 11.97 -20.92
N HIS A 337 -22.66 12.32 -20.03
CA HIS A 337 -23.95 12.89 -20.41
C HIS A 337 -24.03 14.41 -20.30
N THR A 338 -23.13 15.05 -19.53
CA THR A 338 -23.21 16.50 -19.27
C THR A 338 -22.03 17.28 -19.85
N ASN A 339 -20.99 16.61 -20.35
CA ASN A 339 -19.74 17.24 -20.81
C ASN A 339 -19.03 18.13 -19.76
N GLU A 340 -19.45 18.07 -18.49
CA GLU A 340 -18.81 18.80 -17.40
C GLU A 340 -17.43 18.19 -17.08
N ASN A 341 -16.42 19.05 -16.97
CA ASN A 341 -15.07 18.69 -16.58
C ASN A 341 -14.88 18.95 -15.08
N THR A 342 -14.55 17.92 -14.31
CA THR A 342 -14.12 18.08 -12.91
C THR A 342 -12.64 17.73 -12.84
N LYS A 343 -11.78 18.75 -12.66
CA LYS A 343 -10.37 18.54 -12.32
C LYS A 343 -10.32 18.03 -10.88
N ILE A 344 -9.78 16.82 -10.68
CA ILE A 344 -9.75 16.23 -9.34
C ILE A 344 -8.49 16.63 -8.61
N ILE A 345 -7.29 16.38 -9.15
CA ILE A 345 -6.00 16.74 -8.54
C ILE A 345 -4.93 16.91 -9.63
N THR A 346 -4.01 17.86 -9.45
CA THR A 346 -2.68 17.84 -10.08
C THR A 346 -1.73 17.27 -9.04
N THR A 347 -1.14 16.11 -9.31
CA THR A 347 -0.08 15.54 -8.46
C THR A 347 1.24 16.10 -9.00
N TYR A 348 1.99 16.80 -8.15
CA TYR A 348 3.20 17.52 -8.53
C TYR A 348 4.39 16.59 -8.72
#